data_AF-A0A397TA30-F1
#
_entry.id   AF-A0A397TA30-F1
#
_cell.length_a   1.000
_cell.length_b   1.000
_cell.length_c   1.000
_cell.angle_alpha   90.00
_cell.angle_beta   90.00
_cell.angle_gamma   90.00
#
_symmetry.space_group_name_H-M   'P 1'
#
loop_
_entity.id
_entity.type
_entity.pdbx_description
1 polymer ?
#
loop_
_entity_poly.entity_id
_entity_poly.type
_entity_poly.pdbx_seq_one_letter_code
_entity_poly.pdbx_strand_id
1 'polypeptide(L)'
;MNVSGKSVSKAARELGFSHSDIIITHDDMQRELGKISIKNGGSANGHNGIKSVIEHLKTDEFRRLRIGIGRPPNDDRTHDTVSNFVLSRVPPDEMEIYSNDVFPRCKDELFKSLH
;
A
#
# COMPACT_ATOMS: atom_id res chain seq x y z
N MET A 1 7.18 0.29 -9.47
CA MET A 1 7.54 -0.28 -8.15
C MET A 1 7.45 -1.80 -8.22
N ASN A 2 8.47 -2.48 -8.76
CA ASN A 2 8.35 -3.89 -9.17
C ASN A 2 9.34 -4.83 -8.45
N VAL A 3 10.26 -4.28 -7.65
CA VAL A 3 11.34 -5.04 -6.98
C VAL A 3 11.21 -5.05 -5.46
N SER A 4 10.10 -4.52 -4.92
CA SER A 4 9.87 -4.42 -3.48
C SER A 4 9.87 -5.78 -2.78
N GLY A 5 9.37 -6.83 -3.44
CA GLY A 5 9.25 -8.16 -2.84
C GLY A 5 10.59 -8.80 -2.48
N LYS A 6 11.64 -8.58 -3.28
CA LYS A 6 12.98 -9.12 -3.00
C LYS A 6 13.55 -8.58 -1.70
N SER A 7 13.39 -7.28 -1.46
CA SER A 7 13.86 -6.63 -0.23
C SER A 7 13.06 -7.08 0.98
N VAL A 8 11.72 -7.16 0.86
CA VAL A 8 10.84 -7.61 1.96
C VAL A 8 11.15 -9.05 2.36
N SER A 9 11.24 -9.97 1.38
CA SER A 9 11.55 -11.39 1.62
C SER A 9 12.93 -11.59 2.24
N LYS A 10 13.93 -10.81 1.80
CA LYS A 10 15.26 -10.82 2.40
C LYS A 10 15.22 -10.36 3.86
N ALA A 11 14.57 -9.23 4.15
CA ALA A 11 14.46 -8.68 5.50
C ALA A 11 13.73 -9.64 6.46
N ALA A 12 12.61 -10.23 6.03
CA ALA A 12 11.87 -11.20 6.83
C ALA A 12 12.74 -12.40 7.22
N ARG A 13 13.51 -12.93 6.27
CA ARG A 13 14.43 -14.06 6.51
C ARG A 13 15.60 -13.68 7.43
N GLU A 14 16.24 -12.54 7.20
CA GLU A 14 17.43 -12.12 7.95
C GLU A 14 17.10 -11.69 9.39
N LEU A 15 15.91 -11.13 9.60
CA LEU A 15 15.45 -10.69 10.92
C LEU A 15 14.62 -11.74 11.66
N GLY A 16 14.30 -12.87 11.02
CA GLY A 16 13.54 -13.96 11.63
C GLY A 16 12.04 -13.67 11.81
N PHE A 17 11.47 -12.79 11.01
CA PHE A 17 10.04 -12.45 11.06
C PHE A 17 9.20 -13.42 10.25
N SER A 18 8.06 -13.79 10.81
CA SER A 18 7.01 -14.55 10.11
C SER A 18 6.18 -13.65 9.19
N HIS A 19 5.42 -14.22 8.26
CA HIS A 19 4.54 -13.45 7.37
C HIS A 19 3.49 -12.63 8.15
N SER A 20 3.02 -13.13 9.30
CA SER A 20 2.09 -12.43 10.20
C SER A 20 2.68 -11.19 10.88
N ASP A 21 4.00 -11.12 11.00
CA ASP A 21 4.72 -9.97 11.55
C ASP A 21 4.88 -8.84 10.52
N ILE A 22 4.59 -9.12 9.24
CA ILE A 22 4.75 -8.17 8.14
C ILE A 22 3.46 -7.38 7.94
N ILE A 23 3.60 -6.04 8.00
CA ILE A 23 2.57 -5.09 7.57
C ILE A 23 3.13 -4.28 6.40
N ILE A 24 2.48 -4.35 5.23
CA ILE A 24 2.83 -3.54 4.06
C ILE A 24 1.87 -2.36 3.96
N THR A 25 2.40 -1.14 4.06
CA THR A 25 1.63 0.09 3.81
C THR A 25 1.74 0.47 2.34
N HIS A 26 0.61 0.71 1.66
CA HIS A 26 0.61 1.04 0.24
C HIS A 26 -0.61 1.88 -0.15
N ASP A 27 -0.52 2.56 -1.30
CA ASP A 27 -1.61 3.27 -1.94
C ASP A 27 -2.64 2.32 -2.56
N ASP A 28 -3.92 2.69 -2.52
CA ASP A 28 -5.04 1.91 -3.05
C ASP A 28 -6.00 2.81 -3.82
N MET A 29 -5.95 2.72 -5.15
CA MET A 29 -6.81 3.50 -6.05
C MET A 29 -8.28 3.06 -6.02
N GLN A 30 -8.60 1.92 -5.41
CA GLN A 30 -9.98 1.47 -5.26
C GLN A 30 -10.70 2.18 -4.11
N ARG A 31 -9.95 2.94 -3.30
CA ARG A 31 -10.47 3.61 -2.10
C ARG A 31 -10.38 5.11 -2.29
N GLU A 32 -11.41 5.79 -1.79
CA GLU A 32 -11.49 7.26 -1.77
C GLU A 32 -10.28 7.87 -1.06
N LEU A 33 -9.92 9.08 -1.47
CA LEU A 33 -8.83 9.85 -0.88
C LEU A 33 -8.91 9.88 0.66
N GLY A 34 -7.80 9.55 1.32
CA GLY A 34 -7.68 9.59 2.77
C GLY A 34 -8.36 8.45 3.52
N LYS A 35 -9.07 7.55 2.82
CA LYS A 35 -9.63 6.35 3.45
C LYS A 35 -8.50 5.40 3.81
N ILE A 36 -8.40 5.02 5.09
CA ILE A 36 -7.46 3.98 5.54
C ILE A 36 -8.18 2.66 5.86
N SER A 37 -7.48 1.52 5.76
CA SER A 37 -7.96 0.25 6.31
C SER A 37 -6.82 -0.76 6.44
N ILE A 38 -6.89 -1.59 7.48
CA ILE A 38 -6.09 -2.79 7.58
C ILE A 38 -6.83 -3.96 6.91
N LYS A 39 -6.10 -4.79 6.18
CA LYS A 39 -6.62 -6.03 5.60
C LYS A 39 -5.58 -7.14 5.76
N ASN A 40 -6.04 -8.34 6.11
CA ASN A 40 -5.23 -9.57 6.05
C ASN A 40 -5.38 -10.18 4.66
N GLY A 41 -4.25 -10.37 3.99
CA GLY A 41 -4.13 -10.99 2.68
C GLY A 41 -5.03 -10.52 1.55
N GLY A 42 -5.23 -11.40 0.57
CA GLY A 42 -5.95 -11.15 -0.68
C GLY A 42 -5.05 -10.75 -1.85
N SER A 43 -5.66 -10.61 -3.03
CA SER A 43 -4.94 -10.33 -4.27
C SER A 43 -4.25 -8.95 -4.28
N ALA A 44 -3.34 -8.75 -5.24
CA ALA A 44 -2.63 -7.49 -5.41
C ALA A 44 -3.50 -6.35 -5.98
N ASN A 45 -4.72 -6.62 -6.47
CA ASN A 45 -5.62 -5.63 -7.07
C ASN A 45 -4.95 -4.68 -8.08
N GLY A 46 -4.04 -5.21 -8.91
CA GLY A 46 -3.30 -4.43 -9.91
C GLY A 46 -2.08 -3.66 -9.37
N HIS A 47 -1.82 -3.68 -8.06
CA HIS A 47 -0.66 -3.01 -7.47
C HIS A 47 0.62 -3.83 -7.68
N ASN A 48 1.53 -3.34 -8.53
CA ASN A 48 2.76 -4.05 -8.90
C ASN A 48 3.70 -4.32 -7.71
N GLY A 49 3.80 -3.40 -6.74
CA GLY A 49 4.57 -3.62 -5.51
C GLY A 49 4.06 -4.80 -4.68
N ILE A 50 2.77 -4.85 -4.39
CA ILE A 50 2.12 -5.96 -3.69
C ILE A 50 2.23 -7.27 -4.47
N LYS A 51 2.05 -7.25 -5.80
CA LYS A 51 2.27 -8.42 -6.65
C LYS A 51 3.70 -8.98 -6.46
N SER A 52 4.69 -8.09 -6.47
CA SER A 52 6.10 -8.45 -6.23
C SER A 52 6.30 -9.06 -4.83
N VAL A 53 5.68 -8.49 -3.79
CA VAL A 53 5.76 -9.04 -2.42
C VAL A 53 5.17 -10.45 -2.34
N ILE A 54 3.94 -10.66 -2.85
CA ILE A 54 3.29 -11.98 -2.87
C ILE A 54 4.18 -13.01 -3.59
N GLU A 55 4.75 -12.64 -4.73
CA GLU A 55 5.61 -13.51 -5.52
C GLU A 55 6.89 -13.93 -4.77
N HIS A 56 7.47 -13.06 -3.96
CA HIS A 56 8.73 -13.32 -3.24
C HIS A 56 8.53 -13.93 -1.85
N LEU A 57 7.40 -13.65 -1.19
CA LEU A 57 7.02 -14.30 0.07
C LEU A 57 6.34 -15.67 -0.17
N LYS A 58 5.90 -15.95 -1.41
CA LYS A 58 5.14 -17.17 -1.77
C LYS A 58 3.83 -17.32 -0.99
N THR A 59 3.30 -16.21 -0.49
CA THR A 59 2.03 -16.13 0.20
C THR A 59 1.47 -14.72 0.09
N ASP A 60 0.16 -14.59 0.14
CA ASP A 60 -0.52 -13.32 0.33
C ASP A 60 -0.94 -13.09 1.80
N GLU A 61 -0.70 -14.05 2.70
CA GLU A 61 -1.06 -14.02 4.13
C GLU A 61 -0.16 -13.07 4.96
N PHE A 62 -0.20 -11.79 4.63
CA PHE A 62 0.41 -10.70 5.39
C PHE A 62 -0.57 -9.54 5.53
N ARG A 63 -0.34 -8.70 6.54
CA ARG A 63 -1.18 -7.53 6.82
C ARG A 63 -0.87 -6.40 5.83
N ARG A 64 -1.91 -5.64 5.47
CA ARG A 64 -1.79 -4.49 4.57
C ARG A 64 -2.49 -3.28 5.16
N LEU A 65 -1.78 -2.18 5.30
CA LEU A 65 -2.37 -0.87 5.59
C LEU A 65 -2.58 -0.14 4.26
N ARG A 66 -3.83 -0.04 3.85
CA ARG A 66 -4.23 0.51 2.56
C ARG A 66 -4.61 1.97 2.71
N ILE A 67 -3.95 2.85 1.97
CA ILE A 67 -4.20 4.29 1.94
C ILE A 67 -4.91 4.63 0.64
N GLY A 68 -6.14 5.11 0.73
CA GLY A 68 -6.92 5.48 -0.44
C GLY A 68 -6.38 6.74 -1.09
N ILE A 69 -6.07 6.63 -2.38
CA ILE A 69 -5.58 7.75 -3.21
C ILE A 69 -6.61 8.17 -4.27
N GLY A 70 -7.79 7.53 -4.29
CA GLY A 70 -8.79 7.76 -5.32
C GLY A 70 -8.36 7.23 -6.69
N ARG A 71 -9.09 7.67 -7.71
CA ARG A 71 -8.83 7.31 -9.11
C ARG A 71 -8.51 8.56 -9.92
N PRO A 72 -7.87 8.40 -11.09
CA PRO A 72 -7.75 9.48 -12.06
C PRO A 72 -9.13 10.12 -12.30
N PRO A 73 -9.20 11.48 -12.34
CA PRO A 73 -10.47 12.20 -12.45
C PRO A 73 -11.21 11.93 -13.76
N ASN A 74 -10.47 11.55 -14.81
CA ASN A 74 -11.06 11.11 -16.06
C ASN A 74 -11.50 9.66 -15.95
N ASP A 75 -12.61 9.28 -16.57
CA ASP A 75 -13.08 7.88 -16.62
C ASP A 75 -12.19 6.93 -17.43
N ASP A 76 -11.10 7.45 -18.01
CA ASP A 76 -10.06 6.65 -18.61
C ASP A 76 -9.33 5.78 -17.55
N ARG A 77 -9.30 4.48 -17.80
CA ARG A 77 -8.66 3.45 -16.97
C ARG A 77 -7.55 2.71 -17.73
N THR A 78 -7.03 3.29 -18.81
CA THR A 78 -5.86 2.77 -19.51
C THR A 78 -4.65 2.66 -18.58
N HIS A 79 -3.76 1.73 -18.91
CA HIS A 79 -2.53 1.51 -18.17
C HIS A 79 -1.70 2.79 -18.01
N ASP A 80 -1.63 3.61 -19.06
CA ASP A 80 -0.83 4.83 -19.07
C ASP A 80 -1.43 5.92 -18.20
N THR A 81 -2.76 6.10 -18.24
CA THR A 81 -3.46 7.05 -17.36
C THR A 81 -3.29 6.67 -15.88
N VAL A 82 -3.45 5.38 -15.56
CA VAL A 82 -3.24 4.87 -14.19
C VAL A 82 -1.79 5.05 -13.75
N SER A 83 -0.83 4.70 -14.60
CA SER A 83 0.60 4.82 -14.31
C SER A 83 1.00 6.27 -14.10
N ASN A 84 0.53 7.18 -14.97
CA ASN A 84 0.80 8.61 -14.85
C ASN A 84 0.21 9.18 -13.56
N PHE A 85 -1.00 8.76 -13.18
CA PHE A 85 -1.62 9.19 -11.92
C PHE A 85 -0.77 8.82 -10.70
N VAL A 86 -0.38 7.54 -10.56
CA VAL A 86 0.41 7.09 -9.39
C VAL A 86 1.86 7.59 -9.40
N LEU A 87 2.38 8.02 -10.55
CA LEU A 87 3.72 8.60 -10.69
C LEU A 87 3.71 10.13 -10.62
N SER A 88 2.54 10.76 -10.68
CA SER A 88 2.40 12.22 -10.63
C SER A 88 2.61 12.75 -9.21
N ARG A 89 2.88 14.05 -9.12
CA ARG A 89 2.99 14.72 -7.84
C ARG A 89 1.61 14.84 -7.20
N VAL A 90 1.50 14.49 -5.92
CA VAL A 90 0.30 14.71 -5.11
C VAL A 90 -0.01 16.21 -5.06
N PRO A 91 -1.25 16.63 -5.38
CA PRO A 91 -1.67 18.03 -5.25
C PRO A 91 -1.47 18.59 -3.83
N PRO A 92 -1.16 19.89 -3.64
CA PRO A 92 -0.90 20.45 -2.31
C PRO A 92 -2.05 20.30 -1.32
N ASP A 93 -3.29 20.42 -1.78
CA ASP A 93 -4.52 20.24 -1.01
C ASP A 93 -4.71 18.79 -0.55
N GLU A 94 -4.44 17.81 -1.42
CA GLU A 94 -4.43 16.40 -1.01
C GLU A 94 -3.29 16.10 -0.03
N MET A 95 -2.11 16.70 -0.25
CA MET A 95 -0.95 16.53 0.63
C MET A 95 -1.21 17.07 2.04
N GLU A 96 -1.98 18.16 2.16
CA GLU A 96 -2.43 18.69 3.44
C GLU A 96 -3.32 17.68 4.18
N ILE A 97 -4.27 17.05 3.47
CA ILE A 97 -5.11 15.97 4.02
C ILE A 97 -4.23 14.81 4.50
N TYR A 98 -3.26 14.37 3.68
CA TYR A 98 -2.37 13.28 4.08
C TYR A 98 -1.56 13.60 5.33
N SER A 99 -1.00 14.80 5.39
CA SER A 99 -0.11 15.23 6.46
C SER A 99 -0.85 15.43 7.78
N ASN A 100 -2.03 16.05 7.73
CA ASN A 100 -2.76 16.47 8.92
C ASN A 100 -3.73 15.40 9.45
N ASP A 101 -4.23 14.49 8.60
CA ASP A 101 -5.19 13.45 9.01
C ASP A 101 -4.67 12.03 8.76
N VAL A 102 -4.31 11.71 7.52
CA VAL A 102 -4.09 10.31 7.10
C VAL A 102 -2.87 9.69 7.76
N PHE A 103 -1.71 10.36 7.74
CA PHE A 103 -0.49 9.84 8.33
C PHE A 103 -0.57 9.70 9.86
N PRO A 104 -1.14 10.66 10.62
CA PRO A 104 -1.46 10.47 12.03
C PRO A 104 -2.30 9.21 12.30
N ARG A 105 -3.37 9.00 11.53
CA ARG A 105 -4.24 7.82 11.70
C ARG A 105 -3.55 6.52 11.30
N CYS A 106 -2.73 6.52 10.23
CA CYS A 106 -1.91 5.38 9.85
C CYS A 106 -0.95 4.98 10.97
N LYS A 107 -0.29 5.96 11.58
CA LYS A 107 0.59 5.75 12.74
C LYS A 107 -0.19 5.08 13.87
N ASP A 108 -1.35 5.63 14.25
CA ASP A 108 -2.16 5.10 15.33
C ASP A 108 -2.63 3.65 15.06
N GLU A 109 -3.02 3.35 13.81
CA GLU A 109 -3.39 1.99 13.40
C GLU A 109 -2.21 1.01 13.45
N LEU A 110 -1.01 1.44 13.04
CA LEU A 110 0.19 0.61 13.16
C LEU A 110 0.51 0.31 14.63
N PHE A 111 0.41 1.28 15.52
CA PHE A 111 0.65 1.06 16.96
C PHE A 111 -0.36 0.10 17.59
N LYS A 112 -1.65 0.21 17.24
CA LYS A 112 -2.67 -0.75 17.72
C LYS A 112 -2.38 -2.18 17.28
N SER A 113 -1.72 -2.35 16.13
CA SER A 113 -1.44 -3.67 15.55
C SER A 113 -0.20 -4.38 16.14
N LEU A 114 0.52 -3.71 17.05
CA LEU A 114 1.68 -4.23 17.78
C LEU A 114 1.32 -4.88 19.14
N HIS A 115 0.05 -4.82 19.53
CA HIS A 115 -0.51 -5.41 20.74
C HIS A 115 -1.56 -6.47 20.38
#